data_AF-A0A936LVB4-F1
#
_entry.id   AF-A0A936LVB4-F1
#
_cell.length_a   1.000
_cell.length_b   1.000
_cell.length_c   1.000
_cell.angle_alpha   90.00
_cell.angle_beta   90.00
_cell.angle_gamma   90.00
#
_symmetry.space_group_name_H-M   'P 1'
#
loop_
_entity.id
_entity.type
_entity.pdbx_description
1 polymer ?
#
loop_
_entity_poly.entity_id
_entity_poly.type
_entity_poly.pdbx_seq_one_letter_code
_entity_poly.pdbx_strand_id
1 'polypeptide(L)'
;MERLLAYGLLSVLFFSACKKEENPFDTIEHSEEPTVSQQLPLTNFAGLHQRIFRPTCAVSGCHDGTFEPEFRTIASAYNSLVYHPVIANDPQESFTYRVLPGSAQASFLHERLTVFVANTSGVMPLDVTTDSDWPANDDAYISAITAWINSGAKDMFGQAPTLGNRQPQAIGFRAFPAGNTNAAYPREQGAGIRPIEVPAAQVDLWFAFEDDSTDASAFTYQTYQLATGPLAFGTVPEMPLAIGATCVGPDFGGSAATFTHRAVLDLSAQPVGTLLLVRVHVNDGDHADPAELPNDGSSSDMTDLFTLKIVP
;
A
#
# COMPACT_ATOMS: atom_id res chain seq x y z
N MET A 1 -56.65 -38.00 26.14
CA MET A 1 -55.29 -37.64 26.61
C MET A 1 -54.51 -36.88 25.55
N GLU A 2 -54.56 -37.32 24.29
CA GLU A 2 -53.85 -36.67 23.16
C GLU A 2 -54.26 -35.21 22.87
N ARG A 3 -55.54 -34.86 23.00
CA ARG A 3 -55.99 -33.46 22.81
C ARG A 3 -55.48 -32.51 23.90
N LEU A 4 -55.32 -32.98 25.14
CA LEU A 4 -54.79 -32.17 26.26
C LEU A 4 -53.28 -31.92 26.13
N LEU A 5 -52.54 -32.88 25.59
CA LEU A 5 -51.11 -32.74 25.27
C LEU A 5 -50.88 -31.72 24.13
N ALA A 6 -51.74 -31.70 23.11
CA ALA A 6 -51.63 -30.74 22.02
C ALA A 6 -51.88 -29.28 22.47
N TYR A 7 -52.86 -29.04 23.36
CA TYR A 7 -53.09 -27.70 23.93
C TYR A 7 -51.98 -27.25 24.89
N GLY A 8 -51.37 -28.19 25.63
CA GLY A 8 -50.22 -27.91 26.48
C GLY A 8 -48.96 -27.54 25.68
N LEU A 9 -48.71 -28.22 24.56
CA LEU A 9 -47.55 -27.93 23.71
C LEU A 9 -47.69 -26.59 22.97
N LEU A 10 -48.91 -26.25 22.52
CA LEU A 10 -49.18 -24.98 21.83
C LEU A 10 -49.07 -23.77 22.79
N SER A 11 -49.44 -23.94 24.05
CA SER A 11 -49.32 -22.87 25.07
C SER A 11 -47.88 -22.61 25.49
N VAL A 12 -47.02 -23.65 25.56
CA VAL A 12 -45.58 -23.47 25.84
C VAL A 12 -44.84 -22.73 24.69
N LEU A 13 -45.25 -22.97 23.43
CA LEU A 13 -44.66 -22.26 22.27
C LEU A 13 -45.02 -20.77 22.23
N PHE A 14 -46.21 -20.37 22.71
CA PHE A 14 -46.61 -18.96 22.78
C PHE A 14 -45.83 -18.16 23.85
N PHE A 15 -45.43 -18.78 24.97
CA PHE A 15 -44.66 -18.09 26.02
C PHE A 15 -43.17 -17.96 25.70
N SER A 16 -42.61 -18.79 24.80
CA SER A 16 -41.20 -18.68 24.41
C SER A 16 -40.94 -17.70 23.26
N ALA A 17 -41.98 -17.26 22.55
CA ALA A 17 -41.89 -16.33 21.41
C ALA A 17 -42.02 -14.85 21.80
N CYS A 18 -42.26 -14.54 23.08
CA CYS A 18 -42.50 -13.18 23.56
C CYS A 18 -41.47 -12.72 24.61
N LYS A 19 -40.20 -13.12 24.46
CA LYS A 19 -39.13 -12.41 25.18
C LYS A 19 -38.87 -11.12 24.40
N LYS A 20 -39.20 -9.97 25.02
CA LYS A 20 -38.78 -8.66 24.52
C LYS A 20 -37.27 -8.72 24.33
N GLU A 21 -36.79 -8.57 23.09
CA GLU A 21 -35.37 -8.38 22.87
C GLU A 21 -34.94 -7.14 23.65
N GLU A 22 -34.03 -7.33 24.59
CA GLU A 22 -33.44 -6.26 25.35
C GLU A 22 -32.59 -5.46 24.38
N ASN A 23 -32.93 -4.19 24.20
CA ASN A 23 -32.23 -3.36 23.25
C ASN A 23 -30.79 -3.18 23.77
N PRO A 24 -29.75 -3.57 23.00
CA PRO A 24 -28.36 -3.50 23.45
C PRO A 24 -27.89 -2.07 23.75
N PHE A 25 -28.68 -1.05 23.38
CA PHE A 25 -28.44 0.34 23.72
C PHE A 25 -29.09 0.77 25.06
N ASP A 26 -30.01 0.00 25.65
CA ASP A 26 -30.70 0.37 26.90
C ASP A 26 -29.76 0.36 28.13
N THR A 27 -28.63 -0.35 28.06
CA THR A 27 -27.60 -0.39 29.11
C THR A 27 -26.50 0.65 28.92
N ILE A 28 -26.53 1.41 27.81
CA ILE A 28 -25.56 2.47 27.58
C ILE A 28 -26.06 3.71 28.31
N GLU A 29 -25.41 4.06 29.41
CA GLU A 29 -25.61 5.35 30.03
C GLU A 29 -25.09 6.43 29.07
N HIS A 30 -26.01 7.05 28.34
CA HIS A 30 -25.73 8.30 27.67
C HIS A 30 -25.63 9.38 28.76
N SER A 31 -24.42 9.90 29.00
CA SER A 31 -24.29 11.15 29.72
C SER A 31 -25.18 12.19 29.02
N GLU A 32 -26.00 12.94 29.77
CA GLU A 32 -26.78 14.02 29.19
C GLU A 32 -25.89 14.85 28.28
N GLU A 33 -26.33 15.01 27.02
CA GLU A 33 -25.63 15.77 25.99
C GLU A 33 -25.03 17.05 26.60
N PRO A 34 -23.70 17.24 26.59
CA PRO A 34 -23.16 18.51 27.01
C PRO A 34 -23.69 19.58 26.04
N THR A 35 -24.53 20.46 26.58
CA THR A 35 -24.89 21.70 25.92
C THR A 35 -23.60 22.48 25.67
N VAL A 36 -23.36 22.84 24.41
CA VAL A 36 -22.06 23.26 23.80
C VAL A 36 -21.16 22.08 23.45
N SER A 37 -21.01 21.84 22.14
CA SER A 37 -19.96 21.02 21.49
C SER A 37 -18.79 20.74 22.41
N GLN A 38 -18.76 19.55 23.03
CA GLN A 38 -17.65 19.15 23.89
C GLN A 38 -16.36 19.26 23.07
N GLN A 39 -15.50 20.22 23.45
CA GLN A 39 -14.22 20.40 22.79
C GLN A 39 -13.36 19.17 23.11
N LEU A 40 -13.05 18.39 22.08
CA LEU A 40 -12.16 17.26 22.22
C LEU A 40 -10.75 17.75 22.60
N PRO A 41 -10.01 16.98 23.40
CA PRO A 41 -8.68 17.39 23.85
C PRO A 41 -7.70 17.43 22.67
N LEU A 42 -6.85 18.46 22.64
CA LEU A 42 -5.83 18.61 21.58
C LEU A 42 -4.73 17.54 21.64
N THR A 43 -4.70 16.71 22.68
CA THR A 43 -3.83 15.52 22.76
C THR A 43 -4.33 14.35 21.92
N ASN A 44 -5.52 14.45 21.31
CA ASN A 44 -6.09 13.45 20.41
C ASN A 44 -6.30 14.07 19.02
N PHE A 45 -6.08 13.28 17.97
CA PHE A 45 -6.21 13.78 16.60
C PHE A 45 -7.61 14.30 16.25
N ALA A 46 -8.67 13.75 16.86
CA ALA A 46 -10.02 14.30 16.71
C ALA A 46 -10.18 15.70 17.30
N GLY A 47 -9.49 16.00 18.39
CA GLY A 47 -9.41 17.36 18.93
C GLY A 47 -8.65 18.31 18.02
N LEU A 48 -7.50 17.87 17.50
CA LEU A 48 -6.76 18.66 16.51
C LEU A 48 -7.59 18.92 15.25
N HIS A 49 -8.33 17.92 14.77
CA HIS A 49 -9.21 18.07 13.60
C HIS A 49 -10.37 19.04 13.87
N GLN A 50 -11.11 18.82 14.97
CA GLN A 50 -12.26 19.62 15.35
C GLN A 50 -11.90 21.10 15.56
N ARG A 51 -10.74 21.36 16.16
CA ARG A 51 -10.37 22.70 16.66
C ARG A 51 -9.36 23.44 15.80
N ILE A 52 -8.61 22.74 14.94
CA ILE A 52 -7.52 23.33 14.16
C ILE A 52 -7.70 23.02 12.67
N PHE A 53 -7.55 21.76 12.25
CA PHE A 53 -7.49 21.44 10.82
C PHE A 53 -8.77 21.78 10.07
N ARG A 54 -9.94 21.48 10.65
CA ARG A 54 -11.21 21.78 10.01
C ARG A 54 -11.53 23.28 9.96
N PRO A 55 -11.52 24.03 11.09
CA PRO A 55 -11.92 25.45 11.05
C PRO A 55 -10.88 26.35 10.38
N THR A 56 -9.59 26.02 10.46
CA THR A 56 -8.52 26.88 9.96
C THR A 56 -8.04 26.48 8.57
N CYS A 57 -7.91 25.17 8.29
CA CYS A 57 -7.27 24.70 7.07
C CYS A 57 -8.30 24.26 6.00
N ALA A 58 -9.42 23.65 6.41
CA ALA A 58 -10.48 23.17 5.51
C ALA A 58 -11.42 24.28 5.01
N VAL A 59 -10.85 25.40 4.57
CA VAL A 59 -11.56 26.59 4.11
C VAL A 59 -11.57 26.65 2.58
N SER A 60 -12.64 27.22 2.01
CA SER A 60 -12.81 27.30 0.55
C SER A 60 -11.60 27.93 -0.14
N GLY A 61 -11.09 27.27 -1.19
CA GLY A 61 -9.91 27.70 -1.94
C GLY A 61 -8.56 27.39 -1.27
N CYS A 62 -8.57 26.78 -0.08
CA CYS A 62 -7.40 26.19 0.56
C CYS A 62 -7.55 24.66 0.54
N HIS A 63 -7.64 23.98 1.67
CA HIS A 63 -7.70 22.51 1.74
C HIS A 63 -9.14 22.00 1.86
N ASP A 64 -9.95 22.32 0.85
CA ASP A 64 -11.41 22.13 0.81
C ASP A 64 -11.90 20.93 -0.02
N GLY A 65 -10.98 20.09 -0.47
CA GLY A 65 -11.26 18.88 -1.24
C GLY A 65 -10.74 18.89 -2.65
N THR A 66 -10.25 20.04 -3.11
CA THR A 66 -9.79 20.23 -4.48
C THR A 66 -8.36 19.75 -4.70
N PHE A 67 -7.54 19.70 -3.65
CA PHE A 67 -6.17 19.19 -3.67
C PHE A 67 -5.75 18.71 -2.28
N GLU A 68 -4.56 18.11 -2.20
CA GLU A 68 -4.00 17.60 -0.95
C GLU A 68 -2.93 18.51 -0.30
N PRO A 69 -2.73 18.46 1.04
CA PRO A 69 -3.49 17.67 2.01
C PRO A 69 -4.94 18.13 2.14
N GLU A 70 -5.83 17.28 2.67
CA GLU A 70 -7.27 17.52 2.62
C GLU A 70 -7.98 17.35 3.97
N PHE A 71 -8.59 18.42 4.49
CA PHE A 71 -8.97 18.50 5.90
C PHE A 71 -10.48 18.46 6.20
N ARG A 72 -11.37 18.30 5.20
CA ARG A 72 -12.83 18.29 5.47
C ARG A 72 -13.29 17.18 6.42
N THR A 73 -12.65 16.01 6.37
CA THR A 73 -12.98 14.88 7.23
C THR A 73 -11.78 14.51 8.10
N ILE A 74 -12.04 13.89 9.25
CA ILE A 74 -10.98 13.43 10.13
C ILE A 74 -10.09 12.37 9.47
N ALA A 75 -10.69 11.47 8.69
CA ALA A 75 -9.97 10.42 7.99
C ALA A 75 -9.12 10.99 6.84
N SER A 76 -9.66 11.90 6.04
CA SER A 76 -8.88 12.56 4.97
C SER A 76 -7.73 13.37 5.55
N ALA A 77 -7.97 14.08 6.65
CA ALA A 77 -6.94 14.87 7.32
C ALA A 77 -5.78 13.99 7.78
N TYR A 78 -6.08 12.87 8.43
CA TYR A 78 -5.04 11.96 8.93
C TYR A 78 -4.26 11.30 7.79
N ASN A 79 -4.97 10.65 6.86
CA ASN A 79 -4.36 9.84 5.81
C ASN A 79 -3.63 10.67 4.74
N SER A 80 -4.00 11.95 4.56
CA SER A 80 -3.26 12.86 3.69
C SER A 80 -2.10 13.56 4.40
N LEU A 81 -1.88 13.35 5.70
CA LEU A 81 -0.75 13.94 6.44
C LEU A 81 0.31 12.91 6.80
N VAL A 82 -0.10 11.85 7.50
CA VAL A 82 0.83 10.93 8.17
C VAL A 82 1.46 9.99 7.16
N TYR A 83 2.80 9.95 7.10
CA TYR A 83 3.58 9.22 6.09
C TYR A 83 3.24 9.55 4.63
N HIS A 84 2.52 10.64 4.39
CA HIS A 84 2.20 11.05 3.03
C HIS A 84 3.37 11.87 2.44
N PRO A 85 3.85 11.58 1.21
CA PRO A 85 4.95 12.31 0.61
C PRO A 85 4.69 13.81 0.45
N VAL A 86 5.77 14.61 0.50
CA VAL A 86 5.74 16.04 0.19
C VAL A 86 5.76 16.23 -1.33
N ILE A 87 4.90 17.13 -1.84
CA ILE A 87 4.82 17.45 -3.28
C ILE A 87 5.54 18.77 -3.59
N ALA A 88 5.34 19.79 -2.74
CA ALA A 88 6.00 21.09 -2.85
C ALA A 88 6.96 21.23 -1.66
N ASN A 89 8.23 20.87 -1.86
CA ASN A 89 9.26 20.84 -0.83
C ASN A 89 10.03 22.17 -0.76
N ASP A 90 10.94 22.28 0.21
CA ASP A 90 11.95 23.33 0.18
C ASP A 90 12.91 23.15 -1.02
N PRO A 91 13.73 24.17 -1.37
CA PRO A 91 14.66 24.05 -2.50
C PRO A 91 15.72 22.95 -2.36
N GLN A 92 15.91 22.41 -1.15
CA GLN A 92 16.89 21.37 -0.83
C GLN A 92 16.28 19.96 -0.81
N GLU A 93 14.95 19.84 -0.97
CA GLU A 93 14.19 18.61 -0.80
C GLU A 93 14.37 17.94 0.57
N SER A 94 14.46 18.74 1.63
CA SER A 94 14.83 18.30 2.98
C SER A 94 13.79 17.40 3.68
N PHE A 95 12.54 17.37 3.19
CA PHE A 95 11.43 16.65 3.84
C PHE A 95 10.91 15.49 3.00
N THR A 96 10.83 14.30 3.60
CA THR A 96 10.24 13.11 2.94
C THR A 96 8.71 13.09 3.09
N TYR A 97 8.19 13.43 4.27
CA TYR A 97 6.78 13.28 4.61
C TYR A 97 6.15 14.59 5.11
N ARG A 98 4.85 14.76 4.83
CA ARG A 98 4.04 15.84 5.40
C ARG A 98 4.03 15.77 6.93
N VAL A 99 3.83 14.58 7.49
CA VAL A 99 4.07 14.28 8.90
C VAL A 99 4.89 12.99 9.01
N LEU A 100 6.06 13.09 9.65
CA LEU A 100 6.86 11.96 10.11
C LEU A 100 6.59 11.74 11.61
N PRO A 101 5.90 10.65 11.99
CA PRO A 101 5.68 10.29 13.38
C PRO A 101 6.98 10.28 14.20
N GLY A 102 6.95 10.94 15.37
CA GLY A 102 8.10 11.02 16.29
C GLY A 102 9.07 12.17 16.03
N SER A 103 8.94 12.91 14.92
CA SER A 103 9.82 14.06 14.64
C SER A 103 9.11 15.22 13.96
N ALA A 104 8.71 16.21 14.75
CA ALA A 104 8.18 17.47 14.24
C ALA A 104 9.20 18.21 13.38
N GLN A 105 10.49 18.16 13.75
CA GLN A 105 11.56 18.81 12.99
C GLN A 105 11.71 18.26 11.57
N ALA A 106 11.42 16.97 11.36
CA ALA A 106 11.45 16.34 10.05
C ALA A 106 10.07 16.25 9.38
N SER A 107 9.05 16.93 9.95
CA SER A 107 7.68 16.93 9.42
C SER A 107 7.39 18.24 8.71
N PHE A 108 7.06 18.15 7.42
CA PHE A 108 6.84 19.34 6.61
C PHE A 108 5.64 20.18 7.06
N LEU A 109 4.61 19.57 7.65
CA LEU A 109 3.49 20.29 8.28
C LEU A 109 4.01 21.28 9.35
N HIS A 110 4.91 20.84 10.22
CA HIS A 110 5.47 21.69 11.27
C HIS A 110 6.31 22.83 10.68
N GLU A 111 7.14 22.52 9.68
CA GLU A 111 7.93 23.53 8.96
C GLU A 111 7.02 24.63 8.38
N ARG A 112 5.96 24.21 7.67
CA ARG A 112 5.00 25.13 7.05
C ARG A 112 4.23 25.98 8.07
N LEU A 113 4.07 25.53 9.30
CA LEU A 113 3.42 26.31 10.36
C LEU A 113 4.36 27.31 11.05
N THR A 114 5.68 27.12 10.97
CA THR A 114 6.65 27.83 11.83
C THR A 114 7.60 28.74 11.07
N VAL A 115 7.88 28.45 9.80
CA VAL A 115 8.82 29.23 8.99
C VAL A 115 8.37 29.40 7.55
N PHE A 116 8.89 30.45 6.92
CA PHE A 116 8.65 30.71 5.51
C PHE A 116 9.46 29.71 4.67
N VAL A 117 8.77 28.91 3.86
CA VAL A 117 9.39 27.93 2.97
C VAL A 117 9.37 28.43 1.53
N ALA A 118 10.54 28.65 0.94
CA ALA A 118 10.68 29.01 -0.47
C ALA A 118 10.12 27.90 -1.40
N ASN A 119 9.68 28.27 -2.60
CA ASN A 119 8.97 27.38 -3.55
C ASN A 119 7.60 26.87 -3.07
N THR A 120 7.09 27.42 -1.98
CA THR A 120 5.72 27.18 -1.50
C THR A 120 4.98 28.50 -1.34
N SER A 121 3.73 28.45 -0.88
CA SER A 121 2.97 29.65 -0.51
C SER A 121 3.46 30.33 0.79
N GLY A 122 4.53 29.84 1.42
CA GLY A 122 5.11 30.39 2.64
C GLY A 122 4.54 29.76 3.92
N VAL A 123 4.53 30.54 5.00
CA VAL A 123 3.98 30.16 6.32
C VAL A 123 2.48 29.94 6.20
N MET A 124 1.98 28.87 6.81
CA MET A 124 0.58 28.48 6.89
C MET A 124 0.02 28.71 8.30
N PRO A 125 -1.29 29.00 8.43
CA PRO A 125 -2.23 29.30 7.35
C PRO A 125 -1.90 30.64 6.67
N LEU A 126 -2.01 30.69 5.33
CA LEU A 126 -1.74 31.91 4.55
C LEU A 126 -2.80 32.99 4.81
N ASP A 127 -4.04 32.57 5.02
CA ASP A 127 -5.18 33.40 5.37
C ASP A 127 -6.13 32.58 6.26
N VAL A 128 -6.97 33.26 7.02
CA VAL A 128 -7.96 32.63 7.90
C VAL A 128 -9.31 33.33 7.74
N THR A 129 -10.40 32.61 7.99
CA THR A 129 -11.74 33.22 7.97
C THR A 129 -11.87 34.27 9.07
N THR A 130 -12.76 35.24 8.89
CA THR A 130 -12.99 36.34 9.85
C THR A 130 -13.32 35.86 11.26
N ASP A 131 -13.98 34.70 11.38
CA ASP A 131 -14.39 34.10 12.65
C ASP A 131 -13.38 33.08 13.19
N SER A 132 -12.19 32.98 12.57
CA SER A 132 -11.14 32.06 13.01
C SER A 132 -10.52 32.52 14.34
N ASP A 133 -10.35 31.57 15.26
CA ASP A 133 -9.67 31.79 16.53
C ASP A 133 -8.14 31.59 16.43
N TRP A 134 -7.62 31.21 15.25
CA TRP A 134 -6.20 30.97 15.01
C TRP A 134 -5.30 32.13 15.44
N PRO A 135 -5.55 33.41 15.08
CA PRO A 135 -4.65 34.51 15.45
C PRO A 135 -4.46 34.72 16.96
N ALA A 136 -5.37 34.19 17.78
CA ALA A 136 -5.28 34.26 19.24
C ALA A 136 -4.70 32.99 19.87
N ASN A 137 -4.57 31.90 19.11
CA ASN A 137 -4.24 30.56 19.62
C ASN A 137 -3.15 29.83 18.83
N ASP A 138 -2.52 30.47 17.84
CA ASP A 138 -1.53 29.89 16.95
C ASP A 138 -0.38 29.21 17.70
N ASP A 139 0.23 29.86 18.68
CA ASP A 139 1.28 29.28 19.53
C ASP A 139 0.82 27.99 20.22
N ALA A 140 -0.41 27.99 20.76
CA ALA A 140 -0.97 26.83 21.45
C ALA A 140 -1.31 25.69 20.46
N TYR A 141 -1.81 26.02 19.28
CA TYR A 141 -2.19 25.07 18.23
C TYR A 141 -0.96 24.45 17.58
N ILE A 142 0.06 25.24 17.26
CA ILE A 142 1.35 24.76 16.77
C ILE A 142 2.00 23.86 17.82
N SER A 143 1.99 24.25 19.10
CA SER A 143 2.51 23.42 20.19
C SER A 143 1.77 22.09 20.32
N ALA A 144 0.43 22.09 20.21
CA ALA A 144 -0.37 20.86 20.25
C ALA A 144 -0.08 19.93 19.06
N ILE A 145 0.01 20.46 17.84
CA ILE A 145 0.38 19.68 16.65
C ILE A 145 1.80 19.11 16.82
N THR A 146 2.75 19.92 17.30
CA THR A 146 4.13 19.51 17.57
C THR A 146 4.18 18.35 18.56
N ALA A 147 3.43 18.46 19.66
CA ALA A 147 3.34 17.41 20.68
C ALA A 147 2.70 16.13 20.12
N TRP A 148 1.65 16.25 19.31
CA TRP A 148 1.03 15.10 18.64
C TRP A 148 2.01 14.40 17.68
N ILE A 149 2.75 15.15 16.85
CA ILE A 149 3.76 14.57 15.96
C ILE A 149 4.84 13.86 16.78
N ASN A 150 5.44 14.54 17.75
CA ASN A 150 6.52 13.99 18.58
C ASN A 150 6.08 12.80 19.45
N SER A 151 4.78 12.67 19.76
CA SER A 151 4.21 11.52 20.47
C SER A 151 3.81 10.35 19.55
N GLY A 152 4.27 10.37 18.30
CA GLY A 152 4.07 9.29 17.32
C GLY A 152 2.86 9.47 16.42
N ALA A 153 2.31 10.69 16.32
CA ALA A 153 1.26 11.07 15.38
C ALA A 153 0.07 10.08 15.33
N LYS A 154 -0.41 9.63 16.50
CA LYS A 154 -1.47 8.64 16.62
C LYS A 154 -2.79 9.11 16.03
N ASP A 155 -3.60 8.18 15.53
CA ASP A 155 -4.92 8.47 15.00
C ASP A 155 -5.94 8.88 16.08
N MET A 156 -7.20 9.10 15.67
CA MET A 156 -8.29 9.47 16.58
C MET A 156 -8.60 8.40 17.64
N PHE A 157 -8.22 7.15 17.40
CA PHE A 157 -8.40 6.02 18.31
C PHE A 157 -7.15 5.75 19.17
N GLY A 158 -6.11 6.58 19.03
CA GLY A 158 -4.85 6.42 19.75
C GLY A 158 -3.95 5.31 19.19
N GLN A 159 -4.22 4.81 17.99
CA GLN A 159 -3.38 3.82 17.31
C GLN A 159 -2.19 4.51 16.66
N ALA A 160 -1.01 3.89 16.78
CA ALA A 160 0.17 4.37 16.09
C ALA A 160 0.03 4.10 14.58
N PRO A 161 0.45 5.04 13.72
CA PRO A 161 0.54 4.78 12.29
C PRO A 161 1.62 3.75 11.99
N THR A 162 1.36 2.91 11.00
CA THR A 162 2.38 2.08 10.35
C THR A 162 2.66 2.68 8.97
N LEU A 163 3.93 2.72 8.58
CA LEU A 163 4.24 2.93 7.16
C LEU A 163 3.69 1.71 6.42
N GLY A 164 2.84 1.93 5.41
CA GLY A 164 2.41 0.83 4.56
C GLY A 164 3.64 0.26 3.85
N ASN A 165 3.78 -1.06 3.83
CA ASN A 165 4.72 -1.75 2.98
C ASN A 165 3.95 -2.24 1.73
N ARG A 166 4.48 -2.03 0.55
CA ARG A 166 3.87 -2.53 -0.70
C ARG A 166 4.25 -3.98 -0.89
N GLN A 167 3.41 -4.74 -1.59
CA GLN A 167 3.86 -6.04 -2.06
C GLN A 167 5.03 -5.85 -3.05
N PRO A 168 6.06 -6.72 -3.00
CA PRO A 168 7.15 -6.68 -3.96
C PRO A 168 6.68 -6.70 -5.40
N GLN A 169 7.41 -6.00 -6.28
CA GLN A 169 7.11 -5.87 -7.70
C GLN A 169 8.23 -6.48 -8.55
N ALA A 170 7.86 -7.10 -9.66
CA ALA A 170 8.82 -7.54 -10.66
C ALA A 170 9.04 -6.42 -11.68
N ILE A 171 10.25 -5.87 -11.70
CA ILE A 171 10.62 -4.77 -12.59
C ILE A 171 11.40 -5.25 -13.80
N GLY A 172 11.89 -6.49 -13.82
CA GLY A 172 12.61 -7.04 -14.95
C GLY A 172 12.59 -8.56 -15.02
N PHE A 173 12.57 -9.08 -16.24
CA PHE A 173 12.70 -10.51 -16.55
C PHE A 173 13.53 -10.72 -17.81
N ARG A 174 14.54 -11.60 -17.72
CA ARG A 174 15.48 -11.90 -18.81
C ARG A 174 15.81 -13.38 -18.84
N ALA A 175 16.07 -13.92 -20.02
CA ALA A 175 16.57 -15.28 -20.20
C ALA A 175 17.93 -15.25 -20.89
N PHE A 176 18.83 -16.16 -20.51
CA PHE A 176 20.18 -16.28 -21.03
C PHE A 176 20.54 -17.75 -21.32
N PRO A 177 21.53 -18.00 -22.18
CA PRO A 177 22.20 -19.29 -22.20
C PRO A 177 22.70 -19.67 -20.81
N ALA A 178 22.61 -20.95 -20.44
CA ALA A 178 23.01 -21.42 -19.11
C ALA A 178 24.42 -20.92 -18.71
N GLY A 179 24.53 -20.31 -17.53
CA GLY A 179 25.79 -19.78 -17.01
C GLY A 179 26.30 -18.48 -17.66
N ASN A 180 25.48 -17.80 -18.48
CA ASN A 180 25.83 -16.55 -19.15
C ASN A 180 24.95 -15.39 -18.67
N THR A 181 25.50 -14.16 -18.64
CA THR A 181 24.76 -12.93 -18.27
C THR A 181 24.98 -11.77 -19.26
N ASN A 182 25.69 -12.01 -20.37
CA ASN A 182 26.10 -10.98 -21.33
C ASN A 182 25.24 -10.98 -22.61
N ALA A 183 24.70 -12.13 -23.01
CA ALA A 183 23.92 -12.28 -24.24
C ALA A 183 22.51 -12.81 -23.90
N ALA A 184 21.63 -11.91 -23.48
CA ALA A 184 20.23 -12.27 -23.23
C ALA A 184 19.56 -12.70 -24.53
N TYR A 185 18.68 -13.68 -24.44
CA TYR A 185 17.82 -14.07 -25.55
C TYR A 185 16.91 -12.90 -25.97
N PRO A 186 16.70 -12.69 -27.28
CA PRO A 186 15.83 -11.63 -27.76
C PRO A 186 14.36 -12.01 -27.55
N ARG A 187 13.49 -11.00 -27.58
CA ARG A 187 12.06 -11.22 -27.78
C ARG A 187 11.75 -11.42 -29.27
N GLU A 188 10.70 -12.17 -29.56
CA GLU A 188 10.19 -12.35 -30.92
C GLU A 188 9.93 -10.98 -31.58
N GLN A 189 10.28 -10.85 -32.85
CA GLN A 189 10.10 -9.62 -33.61
C GLN A 189 8.62 -9.36 -33.90
N GLY A 190 8.15 -8.14 -33.67
CA GLY A 190 6.79 -7.74 -33.99
C GLY A 190 6.32 -6.50 -33.23
N ALA A 191 5.08 -6.11 -33.46
CA ALA A 191 4.44 -5.04 -32.69
C ALA A 191 4.02 -5.54 -31.30
N GLY A 192 4.16 -4.67 -30.29
CA GLY A 192 3.79 -4.97 -28.90
C GLY A 192 4.86 -5.74 -28.14
N ILE A 193 4.54 -6.12 -26.91
CA ILE A 193 5.38 -7.00 -26.10
C ILE A 193 5.23 -8.42 -26.64
N ARG A 194 6.35 -9.11 -26.81
CA ARG A 194 6.41 -10.47 -27.37
C ARG A 194 7.19 -11.41 -26.48
N PRO A 195 6.93 -12.73 -26.53
CA PRO A 195 7.68 -13.72 -25.76
C PRO A 195 9.19 -13.65 -26.02
N ILE A 196 9.99 -14.06 -25.02
CA ILE A 196 11.43 -14.27 -25.18
C ILE A 196 11.66 -15.59 -25.94
N GLU A 197 12.43 -15.56 -27.03
CA GLU A 197 12.74 -16.73 -27.84
C GLU A 197 13.92 -17.49 -27.24
N VAL A 198 13.67 -18.70 -26.74
CA VAL A 198 14.67 -19.54 -26.08
C VAL A 198 14.78 -20.90 -26.78
N PRO A 199 15.97 -21.51 -26.87
CA PRO A 199 16.12 -22.83 -27.48
C PRO A 199 15.54 -23.93 -26.58
N ALA A 200 15.27 -25.10 -27.17
CA ALA A 200 15.02 -26.33 -26.43
C ALA A 200 16.32 -26.87 -25.80
N ALA A 201 16.83 -26.16 -24.79
CA ALA A 201 18.07 -26.46 -24.09
C ALA A 201 18.04 -25.93 -22.65
N GLN A 202 19.14 -26.07 -21.92
CA GLN A 202 19.28 -25.44 -20.62
C GLN A 202 19.44 -23.91 -20.75
N VAL A 203 18.67 -23.16 -19.95
CA VAL A 203 18.66 -21.70 -19.91
C VAL A 203 18.65 -21.19 -18.47
N ASP A 204 19.19 -19.99 -18.27
CA ASP A 204 19.09 -19.25 -17.01
C ASP A 204 18.05 -18.15 -17.16
N LEU A 205 17.05 -18.15 -16.27
CA LEU A 205 16.10 -17.04 -16.12
C LEU A 205 16.55 -16.15 -14.98
N TRP A 206 16.46 -14.84 -15.18
CA TRP A 206 16.85 -13.82 -14.21
C TRP A 206 15.72 -12.84 -13.99
N PHE A 207 15.48 -12.52 -12.71
CA PHE A 207 14.43 -11.60 -12.27
C PHE A 207 15.04 -10.44 -11.47
N ALA A 208 14.55 -9.24 -11.76
CA ALA A 208 14.79 -8.05 -10.98
C ALA A 208 13.48 -7.70 -10.27
N PHE A 209 13.58 -7.50 -8.96
CA PHE A 209 12.46 -7.09 -8.12
C PHE A 209 12.78 -5.78 -7.44
N GLU A 210 11.73 -5.03 -7.12
CA GLU A 210 11.78 -3.82 -6.31
C GLU A 210 10.71 -3.93 -5.21
N ASP A 211 11.04 -3.37 -4.05
CA ASP A 211 10.12 -3.21 -2.94
C ASP A 211 10.41 -1.88 -2.23
N ASP A 212 9.41 -1.28 -1.58
CA ASP A 212 9.55 0.06 -0.99
C ASP A 212 10.25 0.06 0.37
N SER A 213 10.40 -1.10 1.01
CA SER A 213 11.00 -1.21 2.34
C SER A 213 12.08 -2.30 2.48
N THR A 214 12.04 -3.34 1.64
CA THR A 214 12.89 -4.53 1.76
C THR A 214 13.79 -4.70 0.54
N ASP A 215 15.09 -4.89 0.76
CA ASP A 215 16.01 -5.23 -0.35
C ASP A 215 15.60 -6.57 -0.99
N ALA A 216 15.55 -6.65 -2.32
CA ALA A 216 15.12 -7.86 -3.02
C ALA A 216 15.91 -9.12 -2.60
N SER A 217 17.20 -8.99 -2.28
CA SER A 217 18.01 -10.12 -1.81
C SER A 217 17.65 -10.62 -0.40
N ALA A 218 16.85 -9.85 0.35
CA ALA A 218 16.37 -10.17 1.68
C ALA A 218 14.94 -10.75 1.72
N PHE A 219 14.32 -10.99 0.56
CA PHE A 219 12.99 -11.62 0.48
C PHE A 219 12.99 -12.98 1.18
N THR A 220 11.91 -13.22 1.93
CA THR A 220 11.71 -14.40 2.77
C THR A 220 11.05 -15.56 2.02
N TYR A 221 10.48 -15.30 0.85
CA TYR A 221 9.91 -16.29 -0.07
C TYR A 221 10.27 -15.93 -1.51
N GLN A 222 10.72 -16.90 -2.30
CA GLN A 222 11.08 -16.71 -3.71
C GLN A 222 10.99 -18.02 -4.50
N THR A 223 9.92 -18.15 -5.30
CA THR A 223 9.71 -19.31 -6.15
C THR A 223 9.21 -18.90 -7.53
N TYR A 224 9.18 -19.86 -8.46
CA TYR A 224 8.57 -19.71 -9.76
C TYR A 224 7.82 -20.97 -10.18
N GLN A 225 6.90 -20.82 -11.13
CA GLN A 225 6.18 -21.90 -11.80
C GLN A 225 6.26 -21.69 -13.31
N LEU A 226 6.14 -22.79 -14.05
CA LEU A 226 6.07 -22.82 -15.51
C LEU A 226 4.78 -23.49 -15.96
N ALA A 227 3.96 -22.79 -16.72
CA ALA A 227 2.72 -23.33 -17.25
C ALA A 227 2.63 -23.11 -18.76
N THR A 228 1.95 -24.01 -19.47
CA THR A 228 1.65 -23.84 -20.91
C THR A 228 0.39 -23.01 -21.15
N GLY A 229 -0.25 -22.53 -20.08
CA GLY A 229 -1.41 -21.64 -20.15
C GLY A 229 -1.72 -20.99 -18.80
N PRO A 230 -2.42 -19.84 -18.80
CA PRO A 230 -2.60 -19.01 -17.62
C PRO A 230 -3.43 -19.66 -16.50
N LEU A 231 -4.25 -20.67 -16.83
CA LEU A 231 -5.08 -21.37 -15.85
C LEU A 231 -4.46 -22.67 -15.32
N ALA A 232 -3.24 -23.02 -15.75
CA ALA A 232 -2.62 -24.30 -15.40
C ALA A 232 -1.75 -24.23 -14.12
N PHE A 233 -1.47 -23.03 -13.59
CA PHE A 233 -0.58 -22.83 -12.44
C PHE A 233 -1.00 -23.58 -11.18
N GLY A 234 -2.31 -23.71 -10.90
CA GLY A 234 -2.83 -24.44 -9.72
C GLY A 234 -2.48 -25.94 -9.67
N THR A 235 -1.93 -26.49 -10.75
CA THR A 235 -1.51 -27.90 -10.85
C THR A 235 -0.01 -28.09 -11.06
N VAL A 236 0.74 -26.98 -11.18
CA VAL A 236 2.19 -26.98 -11.41
C VAL A 236 2.90 -26.76 -10.08
N PRO A 237 3.94 -27.52 -9.73
CA PRO A 237 4.69 -27.29 -8.50
C PRO A 237 5.50 -25.99 -8.58
N GLU A 238 5.62 -25.30 -7.44
CA GLU A 238 6.57 -24.19 -7.28
C GLU A 238 8.00 -24.70 -7.17
N MET A 239 8.92 -23.99 -7.83
CA MET A 239 10.35 -24.28 -7.85
C MET A 239 11.11 -23.08 -7.25
N PRO A 240 12.17 -23.30 -6.45
CA PRO A 240 12.86 -22.21 -5.79
C PRO A 240 13.66 -21.34 -6.77
N LEU A 241 13.73 -20.05 -6.49
CA LEU A 241 14.66 -19.13 -7.13
C LEU A 241 15.98 -19.09 -6.33
N ALA A 242 17.11 -19.21 -7.02
CA ALA A 242 18.43 -19.08 -6.42
C ALA A 242 18.82 -17.60 -6.26
N ILE A 243 19.43 -17.27 -5.13
CA ILE A 243 19.95 -15.93 -4.80
C ILE A 243 21.48 -15.98 -4.61
N GLY A 244 22.11 -14.81 -4.54
CA GLY A 244 23.54 -14.63 -4.23
C GLY A 244 24.45 -14.40 -5.44
N ALA A 245 24.00 -14.74 -6.65
CA ALA A 245 24.60 -14.25 -7.89
C ALA A 245 23.77 -13.08 -8.43
N THR A 246 24.40 -12.15 -9.15
CA THR A 246 23.70 -11.01 -9.75
C THR A 246 24.11 -10.79 -11.20
N CYS A 247 23.23 -10.13 -11.95
CA CYS A 247 23.60 -9.53 -13.23
C CYS A 247 22.93 -8.16 -13.40
N VAL A 248 23.40 -7.36 -14.35
CA VAL A 248 22.87 -6.03 -14.63
C VAL A 248 22.28 -6.00 -16.03
N GLY A 249 21.15 -5.31 -16.18
CA GLY A 249 20.44 -5.22 -17.45
C GLY A 249 19.36 -4.15 -17.46
N PRO A 250 18.72 -3.90 -18.61
CA PRO A 250 17.54 -3.08 -18.65
C PRO A 250 16.37 -3.76 -17.92
N ASP A 251 15.65 -2.99 -17.12
CA ASP A 251 14.33 -3.32 -16.57
C ASP A 251 13.23 -3.18 -17.66
N PHE A 252 11.97 -3.34 -17.29
CA PHE A 252 10.84 -3.17 -18.21
C PHE A 252 10.66 -1.72 -18.71
N GLY A 253 11.17 -0.73 -17.99
CA GLY A 253 11.20 0.68 -18.39
C GLY A 253 12.43 1.06 -19.25
N GLY A 254 13.39 0.16 -19.40
CA GLY A 254 14.65 0.39 -20.12
C GLY A 254 15.77 0.99 -19.26
N SER A 255 15.56 1.18 -17.97
CA SER A 255 16.59 1.66 -17.02
C SER A 255 17.48 0.50 -16.56
N ALA A 256 18.73 0.80 -16.18
CA ALA A 256 19.62 -0.22 -15.66
C ALA A 256 19.17 -0.69 -14.28
N ALA A 257 18.93 -1.99 -14.11
CA ALA A 257 18.55 -2.63 -12.88
C ALA A 257 19.44 -3.85 -12.56
N THR A 258 19.47 -4.22 -11.27
CA THR A 258 20.18 -5.41 -10.78
C THR A 258 19.20 -6.57 -10.67
N PHE A 259 19.53 -7.68 -11.33
CA PHE A 259 18.79 -8.92 -11.28
C PHE A 259 19.45 -9.82 -10.23
N THR A 260 18.68 -10.20 -9.21
CA THR A 260 19.19 -10.88 -8.00
C THR A 260 18.71 -12.32 -7.86
N HIS A 261 17.67 -12.70 -8.60
CA HIS A 261 17.05 -14.01 -8.53
C HIS A 261 17.23 -14.76 -9.84
N ARG A 262 17.65 -16.02 -9.74
CA ARG A 262 17.94 -16.89 -10.89
C ARG A 262 17.19 -18.21 -10.80
N ALA A 263 16.59 -18.64 -11.91
CA ALA A 263 16.16 -20.00 -12.12
C ALA A 263 17.03 -20.68 -13.20
N VAL A 264 17.38 -21.94 -13.00
CA VAL A 264 18.06 -22.76 -14.03
C VAL A 264 17.05 -23.78 -14.54
N LEU A 265 16.72 -23.72 -15.82
CA LEU A 265 15.67 -24.52 -16.44
C LEU A 265 16.27 -25.40 -17.53
N ASP A 266 15.91 -26.68 -17.53
CA ASP A 266 16.15 -27.56 -18.67
C ASP A 266 14.89 -27.62 -19.56
N LEU A 267 14.96 -26.98 -20.72
CA LEU A 267 13.86 -26.94 -21.70
C LEU A 267 14.06 -27.96 -22.83
N SER A 268 15.03 -28.87 -22.72
CA SER A 268 15.38 -29.81 -23.80
C SER A 268 14.23 -30.74 -24.21
N ALA A 269 13.30 -31.00 -23.30
CA ALA A 269 12.11 -31.83 -23.56
C ALA A 269 10.93 -31.04 -24.18
N GLN A 270 11.03 -29.72 -24.31
CA GLN A 270 9.92 -28.89 -24.77
C GLN A 270 9.87 -28.86 -26.31
N PRO A 271 8.71 -29.13 -26.93
CA PRO A 271 8.56 -29.02 -28.38
C PRO A 271 8.76 -27.58 -28.87
N VAL A 272 9.36 -27.43 -30.06
CA VAL A 272 9.45 -26.15 -30.76
C VAL A 272 8.05 -25.56 -30.95
N GLY A 273 7.92 -24.26 -30.70
CA GLY A 273 6.65 -23.52 -30.76
C GLY A 273 5.86 -23.49 -29.46
N THR A 274 6.30 -24.21 -28.42
CA THR A 274 5.64 -24.19 -27.11
C THR A 274 5.79 -22.80 -26.48
N LEU A 275 4.70 -22.27 -25.94
CA LEU A 275 4.69 -21.09 -25.07
C LEU A 275 4.70 -21.54 -23.62
N LEU A 276 5.62 -20.97 -22.83
CA LEU A 276 5.74 -21.21 -21.40
C LEU A 276 5.57 -19.89 -20.67
N LEU A 277 4.51 -19.79 -19.88
CA LEU A 277 4.25 -18.68 -18.98
C LEU A 277 5.01 -18.93 -17.69
N VAL A 278 5.77 -17.94 -17.27
CA VAL A 278 6.48 -17.95 -15.99
C VAL A 278 5.69 -17.12 -15.00
N ARG A 279 5.37 -17.69 -13.83
CA ARG A 279 4.84 -16.95 -12.67
C ARG A 279 5.86 -17.02 -11.57
N VAL A 280 6.16 -15.89 -10.93
CA VAL A 280 7.00 -15.83 -9.74
C VAL A 280 6.17 -15.47 -8.52
N HIS A 281 6.58 -16.01 -7.37
CA HIS A 281 6.01 -15.72 -6.07
C HIS A 281 7.11 -15.18 -5.19
N VAL A 282 6.92 -13.96 -4.67
CA VAL A 282 7.90 -13.31 -3.80
C VAL A 282 7.22 -12.71 -2.58
N ASN A 283 7.89 -12.77 -1.43
CA ASN A 283 7.41 -12.18 -0.18
C ASN A 283 8.58 -11.55 0.58
N ASP A 284 8.38 -10.33 1.06
CA ASP A 284 9.30 -9.57 1.89
C ASP A 284 9.22 -9.92 3.38
N GLY A 285 8.15 -10.59 3.80
CA GLY A 285 7.87 -10.99 5.18
C GLY A 285 6.82 -10.12 5.87
N ASP A 286 6.33 -9.06 5.24
CA ASP A 286 5.34 -8.14 5.82
C ASP A 286 3.92 -8.45 5.34
N HIS A 287 3.78 -9.26 4.30
CA HIS A 287 2.49 -9.67 3.74
C HIS A 287 2.17 -11.14 4.07
N ALA A 288 0.90 -11.42 4.40
CA ALA A 288 0.46 -12.78 4.75
C ALA A 288 0.65 -13.77 3.58
N ASP A 289 0.41 -13.30 2.36
CA ASP A 289 0.50 -14.09 1.13
C ASP A 289 1.59 -13.52 0.20
N PRO A 290 2.38 -14.36 -0.49
CA PRO A 290 3.33 -13.91 -1.50
C PRO A 290 2.65 -13.12 -2.64
N ALA A 291 3.36 -12.14 -3.19
CA ALA A 291 2.97 -11.46 -4.41
C ALA A 291 3.08 -12.42 -5.60
N GLU A 292 1.99 -12.59 -6.35
CA GLU A 292 1.94 -13.37 -7.59
C GLU A 292 2.19 -12.48 -8.82
N LEU A 293 3.25 -12.78 -9.58
CA LEU A 293 3.71 -11.91 -10.67
C LEU A 293 4.06 -12.72 -11.92
N PRO A 294 3.32 -12.60 -13.04
CA PRO A 294 1.99 -12.03 -13.14
C PRO A 294 0.93 -12.90 -12.45
N ASN A 295 -0.14 -12.27 -11.95
CA ASN A 295 -1.32 -12.94 -11.38
C ASN A 295 -2.48 -13.04 -12.39
N ASP A 296 -3.58 -13.67 -11.98
CA ASP A 296 -4.77 -13.89 -12.82
C ASP A 296 -5.49 -12.59 -13.25
N GLY A 297 -5.21 -11.46 -12.59
CA GLY A 297 -5.71 -10.14 -12.96
C GLY A 297 -4.79 -9.35 -13.89
N SER A 298 -3.63 -9.90 -14.27
CA SER A 298 -2.64 -9.21 -15.09
C SER A 298 -3.10 -9.03 -16.54
N SER A 299 -2.69 -7.93 -17.18
CA SER A 299 -2.97 -7.71 -18.60
C SER A 299 -2.23 -8.71 -19.49
N SER A 300 -2.66 -8.82 -20.76
CA SER A 300 -1.93 -9.62 -21.77
C SER A 300 -0.49 -9.17 -21.91
N ASP A 301 -0.25 -7.85 -21.92
CA ASP A 301 1.09 -7.27 -22.07
C ASP A 301 2.00 -7.65 -20.89
N MET A 302 1.47 -7.63 -19.67
CA MET A 302 2.20 -8.10 -18.49
C MET A 302 2.46 -9.61 -18.53
N THR A 303 1.53 -10.40 -19.07
CA THR A 303 1.74 -11.84 -19.24
C THR A 303 2.81 -12.14 -20.30
N ASP A 304 2.83 -11.40 -21.41
CA ASP A 304 3.81 -11.53 -22.47
C ASP A 304 5.22 -11.11 -22.03
N LEU A 305 5.33 -10.19 -21.07
CA LEU A 305 6.60 -9.89 -20.42
C LEU A 305 7.23 -11.13 -19.79
N PHE A 306 6.45 -12.08 -19.28
CA PHE A 306 6.91 -13.30 -18.59
C PHE A 306 6.73 -14.58 -19.42
N THR A 307 6.54 -14.46 -20.73
CA THR A 307 6.34 -15.62 -21.60
C THR A 307 7.62 -15.96 -22.37
N LEU A 308 7.93 -17.25 -22.42
CA LEU A 308 8.98 -17.84 -23.25
C LEU A 308 8.35 -18.55 -24.45
N LYS A 309 9.04 -18.52 -25.59
CA LYS A 309 8.68 -19.29 -26.78
C LYS A 309 9.86 -20.19 -27.16
N ILE A 310 9.61 -21.49 -27.25
CA ILE A 310 10.63 -22.45 -27.67
C ILE A 310 10.88 -22.29 -29.18
N VAL A 311 12.12 -22.00 -29.55
CA VAL A 311 12.59 -21.91 -30.94
C VAL A 311 13.62 -23.03 -31.24
N PRO A 312 13.88 -23.33 -32.53
CA PRO A 312 14.87 -24.33 -32.93
C PRO A 312 16.28 -24.09 -32.38
#